data_AF-A0A9N8D9U0-F1
#
_entry.id   AF-A0A9N8D9U0-F1
#
_cell.length_a   1.000
_cell.length_b   1.000
_cell.length_c   1.000
_cell.angle_alpha   90.00
_cell.angle_beta   90.00
_cell.angle_gamma   90.00
#
_symmetry.space_group_name_H-M   'P 1'
#
loop_
_entity.id
_entity.type
_entity.pdbx_description
1 polymer ?
#
loop_
_entity_poly.entity_id
_entity_poly.type
_entity_poly.pdbx_seq_one_letter_code
_entity_poly.pdbx_strand_id
1 'polypeptide(L)' 'MASWTNAGNGLPNGYNGNREERLERLKDYGQELLNAKKVVIVGGGLVGVELAGDVAGYGKLEHKDVDVTLVHSKRPSHE' A
#
# COMPACT_ATOMS: atom_id res chain seq x y z
N MET A 1 -1.08 -11.68 -8.84
CA MET A 1 -0.80 -11.58 -7.39
C MET A 1 0.51 -10.83 -7.25
N ALA A 2 0.54 -9.68 -6.58
CA ALA A 2 1.81 -9.08 -6.18
C ALA A 2 2.36 -9.95 -5.04
N SER A 3 3.39 -10.74 -5.34
CA SER A 3 4.00 -11.65 -4.38
C SER A 3 5.27 -11.02 -3.85
N TRP A 4 5.19 -10.47 -2.64
CA TRP A 4 6.36 -10.09 -1.85
C TRP A 4 6.90 -11.33 -1.13
N THR A 5 7.58 -12.21 -1.84
CA THR A 5 8.15 -13.47 -1.31
C THR A 5 9.33 -13.27 -0.34
N ASN A 6 9.64 -12.03 0.06
CA ASN A 6 10.78 -11.71 0.92
C ASN A 6 10.50 -10.58 1.93
N ALA A 7 9.31 -10.53 2.53
CA ALA A 7 8.95 -9.47 3.49
C ALA A 7 9.88 -9.38 4.73
N GLY A 8 10.71 -10.41 5.01
CA GLY A 8 11.73 -10.37 6.07
C GLY A 8 13.18 -10.19 5.61
N ASN A 9 13.55 -10.65 4.41
CA ASN A 9 14.93 -10.65 3.89
C ASN A 9 15.17 -9.67 2.72
N GLY A 10 14.13 -8.99 2.24
CA GLY A 10 14.16 -8.11 1.06
C GLY A 10 13.63 -6.70 1.31
N LEU A 11 13.30 -6.35 2.56
CA LEU A 11 13.23 -4.94 2.93
C LEU A 11 14.66 -4.42 2.89
N PRO A 12 15.02 -3.48 1.99
CA PRO A 12 16.36 -2.94 2.02
C PRO A 12 16.59 -2.32 3.39
N ASN A 13 17.49 -2.93 4.17
CA ASN A 13 18.08 -2.32 5.35
C ASN A 13 18.80 -1.05 4.85
N GLY A 14 18.07 0.06 4.83
CA GLY A 14 18.46 1.28 4.13
C GLY A 14 18.21 1.16 2.62
N TYR A 15 17.26 1.95 2.12
CA TYR A 15 17.16 2.17 0.68
C TYR A 15 18.45 2.87 0.19
N ASN A 16 19.27 2.16 -0.58
CA ASN A 16 20.60 2.60 -1.02
C ASN A 16 20.58 3.10 -2.48
N GLY A 17 19.60 3.93 -2.82
CA GLY A 17 19.47 4.56 -4.13
C GLY A 17 19.18 6.05 -4.02
N ASN A 18 19.24 6.78 -5.13
CA ASN A 18 19.00 8.22 -5.14
C ASN A 18 17.51 8.54 -5.04
N ARG A 19 17.20 9.84 -4.87
CA ARG A 19 15.84 10.35 -4.69
C ARG A 19 14.96 10.03 -5.91
N GLU A 20 15.52 10.14 -7.10
CA GLU A 20 14.85 9.93 -8.38
C GLU A 20 14.42 8.47 -8.55
N GLU A 21 15.33 7.53 -8.28
CA GLU A 21 15.05 6.09 -8.26
C GLU A 21 14.00 5.74 -7.21
N ARG A 22 13.98 6.44 -6.07
CA ARG A 22 12.96 6.23 -5.04
C ARG A 22 11.60 6.68 -5.50
N LEU A 23 11.55 7.85 -6.13
CA LEU A 23 10.33 8.40 -6.69
C LEU A 23 9.75 7.46 -7.74
N GLU A 24 10.60 6.93 -8.62
CA GLU A 24 10.14 6.04 -9.69
C GLU A 24 9.55 4.75 -9.14
N ARG A 25 10.24 4.07 -8.21
CA ARG A 25 9.67 2.87 -7.58
C ARG A 25 8.38 3.13 -6.81
N LEU A 26 8.23 4.30 -6.19
CA LEU A 26 6.98 4.65 -5.52
C LEU A 26 5.81 4.80 -6.50
N LYS A 27 6.07 5.33 -7.72
CA LYS A 27 5.05 5.36 -8.78
C LYS A 27 4.72 3.95 -9.27
N ASP A 28 5.72 3.10 -9.45
CA ASP A 28 5.52 1.71 -9.86
C ASP A 28 4.64 0.97 -8.85
N TYR A 29 4.92 1.11 -7.56
CA TYR A 29 4.08 0.53 -6.50
C TYR A 29 2.65 1.09 -6.52
N GLY A 30 2.48 2.40 -6.76
CA GLY A 30 1.15 2.99 -6.93
C GLY A 30 0.38 2.33 -8.08
N GLN A 31 1.04 2.10 -9.22
CA GLN A 31 0.40 1.48 -10.36
C GLN A 31 0.12 -0.01 -10.14
N GLU A 32 0.99 -0.73 -9.44
CA GLU A 32 0.74 -2.10 -9.01
C GLU A 32 -0.48 -2.21 -8.10
N LEU A 33 -0.64 -1.27 -7.14
CA LEU A 33 -1.80 -1.20 -6.25
C LEU A 33 -3.09 -0.93 -7.03
N LEU A 34 -3.08 0.03 -7.97
CA LEU A 34 -4.25 0.36 -8.79
C LEU A 34 -4.63 -0.76 -9.76
N ASN A 35 -3.67 -1.54 -10.25
CA ASN A 35 -3.94 -2.66 -11.15
C ASN A 35 -4.33 -3.95 -10.41
N ALA A 36 -4.18 -4.00 -9.09
CA ALA A 36 -4.61 -5.14 -8.29
C ALA A 36 -6.14 -5.18 -8.19
N LYS A 37 -6.71 -6.39 -8.16
CA LYS A 37 -8.15 -6.58 -7.87
C LYS A 37 -8.45 -6.50 -6.38
N LYS A 38 -7.46 -6.86 -5.55
CA LYS A 38 -7.58 -6.96 -4.10
C LYS A 38 -6.29 -6.48 -3.45
N VAL A 39 -6.40 -5.63 -2.45
CA VAL A 39 -5.28 -5.05 -1.69
C VAL A 39 -5.57 -5.22 -0.20
N VAL A 40 -4.59 -5.78 0.53
CA VAL A 40 -4.65 -5.88 1.99
C VAL A 40 -3.58 -4.96 2.57
N ILE A 41 -4.00 -4.03 3.43
CA ILE A 41 -3.11 -3.11 4.16
C ILE A 41 -3.10 -3.53 5.62
N VAL A 42 -1.92 -3.74 6.19
CA VAL A 42 -1.76 -4.13 7.60
C VAL A 42 -1.22 -2.94 8.40
N GLY A 43 -2.01 -2.47 9.36
CA GLY A 43 -1.70 -1.33 10.23
C GLY A 43 -2.57 -0.11 9.96
N GLY A 44 -3.47 0.23 10.89
CA GLY A 44 -4.36 1.40 10.84
C GLY A 44 -3.77 2.67 11.48
N GLY A 45 -2.47 2.91 11.33
CA GLY A 45 -1.88 4.22 11.65
C GLY A 45 -2.12 5.23 10.52
N LEU A 46 -1.67 6.48 10.69
CA LEU A 46 -1.85 7.58 9.72
C LEU A 46 -1.61 7.14 8.27
N VAL A 47 -0.42 6.57 8.01
CA VAL A 47 0.00 6.15 6.66
C VAL A 47 -0.89 5.04 6.11
N GLY A 48 -1.26 4.05 6.93
CA GLY A 48 -2.07 2.92 6.46
C GLY A 48 -3.51 3.33 6.14
N VAL A 49 -4.05 4.29 6.90
CA VAL A 49 -5.38 4.86 6.65
C VAL A 49 -5.39 5.73 5.40
N GLU A 50 -4.42 6.63 5.24
CA GLU A 50 -4.28 7.47 4.03
C GLU A 50 -4.11 6.60 2.79
N LEU A 51 -3.21 5.61 2.83
CA LEU A 51 -2.98 4.71 1.70
C LEU A 51 -4.25 3.90 1.33
N ALA A 52 -5.03 3.46 2.31
CA ALA A 52 -6.29 2.76 2.05
C ALA A 52 -7.30 3.67 1.34
N GLY A 53 -7.39 4.93 1.79
CA GLY A 53 -8.21 5.95 1.15
C GLY A 53 -7.77 6.26 -0.28
N ASP A 54 -6.46 6.44 -0.49
CA ASP A 54 -5.88 6.74 -1.80
C ASP A 54 -6.13 5.61 -2.80
N VAL A 55 -5.84 4.35 -2.44
CA VAL A 55 -6.05 3.21 -3.36
C VAL A 55 -7.54 3.08 -3.73
N ALA A 56 -8.45 3.22 -2.76
CA ALA A 56 -9.88 3.15 -3.03
C ALA A 56 -10.38 4.36 -3.84
N GLY A 57 -9.86 5.56 -3.55
CA GLY A 57 -10.25 6.82 -4.19
C GLY A 57 -9.74 6.92 -5.63
N TYR A 58 -8.44 6.74 -5.84
CA TYR A 58 -7.83 6.74 -7.17
C TYR A 58 -8.32 5.56 -8.01
N GLY A 59 -8.56 4.39 -7.40
CA GLY A 59 -9.20 3.26 -8.09
C GLY A 59 -10.52 3.68 -8.73
N LYS A 60 -11.40 4.35 -7.97
CA LYS A 60 -12.68 4.86 -8.50
C LYS A 60 -12.51 5.90 -9.61
N LEU A 61 -11.56 6.83 -9.46
CA LEU A 61 -11.28 7.86 -10.48
C LEU A 61 -10.79 7.25 -11.80
N GLU A 62 -10.03 6.16 -11.72
CA GLU A 62 -9.50 5.40 -12.86
C GLU A 62 -10.49 4.33 -13.38
N HIS A 63 -11.74 4.31 -12.89
CA HIS A 63 -12.74 3.29 -13.21
C HIS A 63 -12.29 1.84 -12.93
N LYS A 64 -11.44 1.66 -11.91
CA LYS A 64 -10.96 0.37 -11.43
C LYS A 64 -11.70 -0.03 -10.15
N ASP A 65 -12.17 -1.28 -10.12
CA ASP A 65 -12.81 -1.86 -8.95
C ASP A 65 -11.76 -2.62 -8.11
N VAL A 66 -11.15 -1.91 -7.16
CA VAL A 66 -10.12 -2.44 -6.27
C VAL A 66 -10.72 -2.69 -4.89
N ASP A 67 -10.76 -3.95 -4.47
CA ASP A 67 -11.24 -4.37 -3.14
C ASP A 67 -10.13 -4.16 -2.09
N VAL A 68 -10.27 -3.11 -1.26
CA VAL A 68 -9.28 -2.73 -0.24
C VAL A 68 -9.72 -3.21 1.14
N THR A 69 -8.87 -3.99 1.80
CA THR A 69 -9.05 -4.44 3.18
C THR A 69 -7.97 -3.84 4.08
N LEU A 70 -8.37 -3.01 5.06
CA LEU A 70 -7.48 -2.50 6.10
C LEU A 70 -7.60 -3.35 7.37
N VAL A 71 -6.51 -4.01 7.75
CA VAL A 71 -6.42 -4.83 8.96
C VAL A 71 -5.65 -4.07 10.04
N HIS A 72 -6.26 -3.89 11.21
CA HIS A 72 -5.60 -3.30 12.36
C HIS A 72 -5.84 -4.14 13.62
N SER A 73 -4.79 -4.32 14.42
CA SER A 73 -4.78 -5.22 15.59
C SER A 73 -5.57 -4.70 16.79
N LYS A 74 -5.87 -3.40 16.84
CA LYS A 74 -6.55 -2.77 17.99
C LYS A 74 -7.96 -2.34 17.59
N ARG A 75 -8.95 -2.81 18.35
CA ARG A 75 -10.28 -2.18 18.40
C ARG A 75 -10.12 -0.83 19.10
N PRO A 76 -10.74 0.27 18.64
CA PRO A 76 -10.81 1.48 19.45
C PRO A 76 -11.35 1.09 20.83
N SER A 77 -10.57 1.32 21.88
CA SER A 77 -11.11 1.21 23.24
C SER A 77 -12.20 2.26 23.34
N HIS A 78 -13.43 1.81 23.62
CA HIS A 78 -14.57 2.69 23.89
C HIS A 78 -14.14 3.85 24.78
N GLU A 79 -14.21 5.06 24.25
CA GLU A 79 -14.73 6.22 24.98
C GLU A 79 -16.26 6.20 24.82
#